data_AF-A0A6N6BEQ5-F1
#
_entry.id   AF-A0A6N6BEQ5-F1
#
_cell.length_a   1.000
_cell.length_b   1.000
_cell.length_c   1.000
_cell.angle_alpha   90.00
_cell.angle_beta   90.00
_cell.angle_gamma   90.00
#
_symmetry.space_group_name_H-M   'P 1'
#
loop_
_entity.id
_entity.type
_entity.pdbx_description
1 polymer ?
#
loop_
_entity_poly.entity_id
_entity_poly.type
_entity_poly.pdbx_seq_one_letter_code
_entity_poly.pdbx_strand_id
1 'polypeptide(L)'
;MIYEKHFKVKDLKDKYTGSTHYLTNLAQKASVVHACGTNSRFWNSKFCNQTWPKWQEYYEKWLKLGGSRYIGSFYKDNKQSIQRTRYHLSYKLGYAFIQCTKNKKKIPFLPFVLLKIYYTHKKLAKQYQKELKTKPYLKLPPLSNYDDYKSEGIKNQNTYSYKIGQALIHAQKNWYKGGYIFFAKKLKSFIKEYKNNQK
;
A
#
# COMPACT_ATOMS: atom_id res chain seq x y z
N MET A 1 26.23 21.93 -5.94
CA MET A 1 26.22 21.54 -7.37
C MET A 1 25.10 22.14 -8.21
N ILE A 2 23.80 21.81 -8.00
CA ILE A 2 22.72 22.32 -8.88
C ILE A 2 22.47 23.82 -8.68
N TYR A 3 22.36 24.26 -7.43
CA TYR A 3 22.11 25.67 -7.08
C TYR A 3 23.31 26.59 -7.35
N GLU A 4 24.53 26.07 -7.24
CA GLU A 4 25.77 26.82 -7.51
C GLU A 4 26.03 27.03 -9.00
N LYS A 5 25.52 26.16 -9.87
CA LYS A 5 25.76 26.19 -11.33
C LYS A 5 24.60 26.80 -12.12
N HIS A 6 23.57 27.32 -11.45
CA HIS A 6 22.38 27.93 -12.07
C HIS A 6 21.75 27.11 -13.21
N PHE A 7 21.74 25.78 -13.09
CA PHE A 7 21.09 24.94 -14.10
C PHE A 7 19.59 25.24 -14.17
N LYS A 8 19.05 25.36 -15.39
CA LYS A 8 17.60 25.52 -15.59
C LYS A 8 16.89 24.25 -15.11
N VAL A 9 16.15 24.37 -14.01
CA VAL A 9 15.33 23.28 -13.46
C VAL A 9 13.96 23.30 -14.15
N LYS A 10 13.57 22.18 -14.74
CA LYS A 10 12.24 21.98 -15.32
C LYS A 10 11.46 20.99 -14.46
N ASP A 11 10.30 21.42 -13.96
CA ASP A 11 9.37 20.49 -13.31
C ASP A 11 8.70 19.63 -14.39
N LEU A 12 8.93 18.32 -14.31
CA LEU A 12 8.37 17.34 -15.23
C LEU A 12 6.89 17.06 -14.97
N LYS A 13 6.32 17.55 -13.85
CA LYS A 13 4.95 17.26 -13.38
C LYS A 13 4.65 15.76 -13.26
N ASP A 14 5.70 14.93 -13.26
CA ASP A 14 5.59 13.49 -13.22
C ASP A 14 5.15 13.02 -11.85
N LYS A 15 4.34 11.97 -11.82
CA LYS A 15 3.89 11.37 -10.57
C LYS A 15 4.98 10.45 -10.08
N TYR A 16 5.69 10.91 -9.06
CA TYR A 16 6.73 10.16 -8.40
C TYR A 16 6.16 9.29 -7.28
N THR A 17 6.70 8.07 -7.15
CA THR A 17 6.41 7.20 -6.01
C THR A 17 7.68 6.59 -5.44
N GLY A 18 7.88 6.77 -4.13
CA GLY A 18 9.02 6.20 -3.39
C GLY A 18 8.83 4.72 -3.01
N SER A 19 7.87 4.03 -3.62
CA SER A 19 7.56 2.62 -3.35
C SER A 19 7.72 1.79 -4.61
N THR A 20 8.34 0.62 -4.49
CA THR A 20 8.39 -0.39 -5.55
C THR A 20 7.11 -1.21 -5.66
N HIS A 21 6.14 -1.00 -4.76
CA HIS A 21 4.92 -1.79 -4.72
C HIS A 21 3.98 -1.43 -5.87
N TYR A 22 3.76 -2.41 -6.75
CA TYR A 22 3.01 -2.23 -7.98
C TYR A 22 1.64 -1.56 -7.79
N LEU A 23 0.86 -2.01 -6.79
CA LEU A 23 -0.49 -1.49 -6.58
C LEU A 23 -0.51 -0.05 -6.05
N THR A 24 0.54 0.35 -5.32
CA THR A 24 0.71 1.75 -4.89
C THR A 24 0.98 2.62 -6.10
N ASN A 25 1.85 2.15 -7.00
CA ASN A 25 2.27 2.85 -8.19
C ASN A 25 1.10 2.98 -9.17
N LEU A 26 0.32 1.91 -9.32
CA LEU A 26 -0.92 1.88 -10.09
C LEU A 26 -1.95 2.88 -9.54
N ALA A 27 -2.14 2.91 -8.21
CA ALA A 27 -3.07 3.84 -7.57
C ALA A 27 -2.66 5.31 -7.74
N GLN A 28 -1.35 5.58 -7.71
CA GLN A 28 -0.79 6.93 -7.88
C GLN A 28 -0.62 7.33 -9.34
N LYS A 29 -0.78 6.40 -10.29
CA LYS A 29 -0.43 6.59 -11.72
C LYS A 29 1.02 7.07 -11.88
N ALA A 30 1.94 6.43 -11.17
CA ALA A 30 3.32 6.87 -11.12
C ALA A 30 4.05 6.65 -12.46
N SER A 31 4.75 7.68 -12.94
CA SER A 31 5.63 7.61 -14.11
C SER A 31 7.00 7.04 -13.74
N VAL A 32 7.47 7.35 -12.53
CA VAL A 32 8.80 6.98 -12.03
C VAL A 32 8.66 6.20 -10.73
N VAL A 33 9.30 5.04 -10.67
CA VAL A 33 9.31 4.15 -9.51
C VAL A 33 10.70 4.18 -8.88
N HIS A 34 10.75 4.58 -7.61
CA HIS A 34 11.99 4.58 -6.85
C HIS A 34 11.98 3.47 -5.81
N ALA A 35 12.96 2.57 -5.93
CA ALA A 35 13.31 1.56 -4.94
C ALA A 35 14.07 2.18 -3.76
N CYS A 36 13.36 2.98 -2.97
CA CYS A 36 13.92 3.66 -1.81
C CYS A 36 14.09 2.70 -0.63
N GLY A 37 15.21 2.83 0.10
CA GLY A 37 15.55 2.04 1.27
C GLY A 37 16.80 1.19 1.09
N THR A 38 17.35 0.69 2.19
CA THR A 38 18.54 -0.16 2.18
C THR A 38 18.24 -1.59 1.73
N ASN A 39 17.10 -2.14 2.15
CA ASN A 39 16.74 -3.57 1.95
C ASN A 39 15.63 -3.80 0.89
N SER A 40 15.20 -2.73 0.21
CA SER A 40 14.09 -2.76 -0.77
C SER A 40 14.56 -2.25 -2.13
N ARG A 41 15.84 -2.45 -2.47
CA ARG A 41 16.41 -2.05 -3.76
C ARG A 41 16.22 -3.15 -4.80
N PHE A 42 16.31 -2.79 -6.07
CA PHE A 42 16.14 -3.75 -7.16
C PHE A 42 17.14 -4.91 -7.12
N TRP A 43 18.38 -4.64 -6.72
CA TRP A 43 19.46 -5.64 -6.66
C TRP A 43 19.52 -6.48 -5.39
N ASN A 44 18.73 -6.16 -4.36
CA ASN A 44 18.81 -6.87 -3.06
C ASN A 44 17.45 -7.26 -2.46
N SER A 45 16.36 -7.05 -3.20
CA SER A 45 15.01 -7.43 -2.82
C SER A 45 14.41 -8.37 -3.87
N LYS A 46 14.14 -9.62 -3.48
CA LYS A 46 13.54 -10.65 -4.36
C LYS A 46 12.23 -10.18 -4.98
N PHE A 47 11.40 -9.52 -4.17
CA PHE A 47 10.09 -9.01 -4.60
C PHE A 47 10.19 -7.85 -5.58
N CYS A 48 11.14 -6.92 -5.39
CA CYS A 48 11.37 -5.83 -6.33
C CYS A 48 11.80 -6.38 -7.69
N ASN A 49 12.69 -7.36 -7.69
CA ASN A 49 13.14 -8.04 -8.92
C ASN A 49 11.97 -8.75 -9.62
N GLN A 50 11.14 -9.49 -8.89
CA GLN A 50 9.93 -10.12 -9.44
C GLN A 50 8.94 -9.11 -10.06
N THR A 51 8.72 -7.98 -9.39
CA THR A 51 7.75 -6.97 -9.84
C THR A 51 8.27 -6.20 -11.06
N TRP A 52 9.59 -6.04 -11.17
CA TRP A 52 10.28 -5.24 -12.19
C TRP A 52 11.33 -6.07 -12.93
N PRO A 53 10.95 -7.13 -13.67
CA PRO A 53 11.92 -8.04 -14.29
C PRO A 53 12.80 -7.35 -15.34
N LYS A 54 12.31 -6.27 -15.96
CA LYS A 54 13.11 -5.42 -16.86
C LYS A 54 14.37 -4.85 -16.19
N TRP A 55 14.37 -4.70 -14.87
CA TRP A 55 15.57 -4.30 -14.15
C TRP A 55 16.73 -5.27 -14.38
N GLN A 56 16.46 -6.57 -14.44
CA GLN A 56 17.46 -7.59 -14.70
C GLN A 56 18.09 -7.42 -16.09
N GLU A 57 17.29 -7.12 -17.11
CA GLU A 57 17.79 -6.82 -18.46
C GLU A 57 18.74 -5.61 -18.47
N TYR A 58 18.38 -4.54 -17.73
CA TYR A 58 19.24 -3.36 -17.60
C TYR A 58 20.51 -3.65 -16.80
N TYR A 59 20.40 -4.47 -15.76
CA TYR A 59 21.52 -4.87 -14.94
C TYR A 59 22.54 -5.69 -15.74
N GLU A 60 22.07 -6.61 -16.60
CA GLU A 60 22.95 -7.37 -17.49
C GLU A 60 23.65 -6.49 -18.52
N LYS A 61 22.95 -5.49 -19.09
CA LYS A 61 23.57 -4.49 -19.96
C LYS A 61 24.65 -3.69 -19.23
N TRP A 62 24.39 -3.29 -17.98
CA TRP A 62 25.35 -2.61 -17.13
C TRP A 62 26.63 -3.44 -16.92
N LEU A 63 26.49 -4.74 -16.63
CA LEU A 63 27.65 -5.64 -16.48
C LEU A 63 28.47 -5.75 -17.77
N LYS A 64 27.81 -5.85 -18.93
CA LYS A 64 28.49 -5.89 -20.24
C LYS A 64 29.29 -4.62 -20.55
N LEU A 65 28.87 -3.48 -20.01
CA LEU A 65 29.55 -2.19 -20.15
C LEU A 65 30.68 -1.98 -19.12
N GLY A 66 31.10 -3.02 -18.40
CA GLY A 66 32.16 -2.94 -17.38
C GLY A 66 31.65 -2.56 -15.99
N GLY A 67 30.34 -2.57 -15.79
CA GLY A 67 29.73 -2.32 -14.49
C GLY A 67 30.08 -3.37 -13.44
N SER A 68 30.19 -2.97 -12.18
CA SER A 68 30.50 -3.89 -11.08
C SER A 68 29.32 -4.79 -10.71
N ARG A 69 29.64 -6.03 -10.32
CA ARG A 69 28.63 -6.99 -9.84
C ARG A 69 28.20 -6.64 -8.42
N TYR A 70 26.92 -6.90 -8.12
CA TYR A 70 26.43 -6.83 -6.75
C TYR A 70 26.94 -8.04 -5.97
N ILE A 71 27.74 -7.77 -4.94
CA ILE A 71 28.34 -8.78 -4.05
C ILE A 71 27.60 -8.93 -2.72
N GLY A 72 26.54 -8.12 -2.50
CA GLY A 72 25.79 -8.16 -1.25
C GLY A 72 24.78 -9.30 -1.20
N SER A 73 24.19 -9.48 -0.02
CA SER A 73 23.17 -10.49 0.22
C SER A 73 21.76 -9.97 -0.09
N PHE A 74 20.83 -10.90 -0.36
CA PHE A 74 19.41 -10.57 -0.36
C PHE A 74 18.93 -10.37 1.08
N TYR A 75 18.27 -9.23 1.33
CA TYR A 75 17.73 -8.91 2.65
C TYR A 75 16.24 -9.23 2.73
N LYS A 76 15.78 -9.62 3.92
CA LYS A 76 14.35 -9.69 4.23
C LYS A 76 13.79 -8.27 4.25
N ASP A 77 12.67 -8.08 3.55
CA ASP A 77 12.02 -6.78 3.48
C ASP A 77 10.86 -6.71 4.48
N ASN A 78 11.00 -5.84 5.47
CA ASN A 78 10.06 -5.71 6.57
C ASN A 78 8.86 -4.79 6.28
N LYS A 79 8.73 -4.30 5.04
CA LYS A 79 7.71 -3.30 4.69
C LYS A 79 6.65 -3.82 3.74
N GLN A 80 6.82 -5.02 3.18
CA GLN A 80 5.98 -5.52 2.11
C GLN A 80 4.61 -5.97 2.60
N SER A 81 4.55 -6.79 3.64
CA SER A 81 3.28 -7.21 4.23
C SER A 81 2.48 -6.01 4.78
N ILE A 82 3.19 -4.99 5.29
CA ILE A 82 2.63 -3.71 5.73
C ILE A 82 1.93 -3.01 4.57
N GLN A 83 2.65 -2.76 3.46
CA GLN A 83 2.10 -2.06 2.30
C GLN A 83 0.93 -2.83 1.68
N ARG A 84 1.07 -4.17 1.60
CA ARG A 84 0.02 -5.07 1.09
C ARG A 84 -1.25 -4.99 1.95
N THR A 85 -1.10 -5.02 3.27
CA THR A 85 -2.20 -4.90 4.24
C THR A 85 -2.84 -3.51 4.18
N ARG A 86 -2.03 -2.44 4.05
CA ARG A 86 -2.53 -1.06 3.88
C ARG A 86 -3.30 -0.86 2.58
N TYR A 87 -3.03 -1.66 1.55
CA TYR A 87 -3.78 -1.63 0.31
C TYR A 87 -5.20 -2.25 0.45
N HIS A 88 -5.44 -3.09 1.47
CA HIS A 88 -6.75 -3.69 1.70
C HIS A 88 -7.85 -2.63 1.84
N LEU A 89 -9.04 -2.96 1.32
CA LEU A 89 -10.18 -2.07 1.40
C LEU A 89 -10.51 -1.69 2.85
N SER A 90 -10.43 -2.65 3.79
CA SER A 90 -10.63 -2.42 5.21
C SER A 90 -9.72 -1.32 5.74
N TYR A 91 -8.41 -1.41 5.51
CA TYR A 91 -7.47 -0.38 5.97
C TYR A 91 -7.83 1.00 5.42
N LYS A 92 -8.10 1.10 4.11
CA LYS A 92 -8.44 2.37 3.44
C LYS A 92 -9.71 3.01 4.01
N LEU A 93 -10.77 2.21 4.20
CA LEU A 93 -12.05 2.69 4.73
C LEU A 93 -11.90 3.14 6.18
N GLY A 94 -11.27 2.34 7.04
CA GLY A 94 -11.14 2.70 8.45
C GLY A 94 -10.17 3.84 8.69
N TYR A 95 -9.10 3.96 7.89
CA TYR A 95 -8.23 5.12 7.93
C TYR A 95 -8.99 6.40 7.53
N ALA A 96 -9.76 6.36 6.45
CA ALA A 96 -10.58 7.49 6.02
C ALA A 96 -11.64 7.85 7.06
N PHE A 97 -12.28 6.85 7.69
CA PHE A 97 -13.22 7.04 8.79
C PHE A 97 -12.58 7.84 9.92
N ILE A 98 -11.43 7.40 10.43
CA ILE A 98 -10.72 8.08 11.52
C ILE A 98 -10.39 9.53 11.14
N GLN A 99 -9.87 9.76 9.93
CA GLN A 99 -9.49 11.09 9.47
C GLN A 99 -10.69 12.04 9.32
N CYS A 100 -11.83 11.53 8.84
CA CYS A 100 -13.07 12.28 8.79
C CYS A 100 -13.62 12.57 10.18
N THR A 101 -13.58 11.61 11.11
CA THR A 101 -14.11 11.80 12.47
C THR A 101 -13.26 12.73 13.34
N LYS A 102 -11.97 12.92 13.02
CA LYS A 102 -11.11 13.92 13.69
C LYS A 102 -11.59 15.36 13.45
N ASN A 103 -12.29 15.61 12.35
CA ASN A 103 -12.81 16.93 12.01
C ASN A 103 -14.33 16.88 11.87
N LYS A 104 -15.05 17.45 12.84
CA LYS A 104 -16.53 17.45 12.86
C LYS A 104 -17.17 17.93 11.56
N LYS A 105 -16.55 18.88 10.84
CA LYS A 105 -17.04 19.39 9.54
C LYS A 105 -16.97 18.35 8.41
N LYS A 106 -16.12 17.32 8.52
CA LYS A 106 -15.94 16.28 7.50
C LYS A 106 -16.86 15.06 7.69
N ILE A 107 -17.53 14.96 8.83
CA ILE A 107 -18.47 13.87 9.15
C ILE A 107 -19.62 13.75 8.13
N PRO A 108 -20.33 14.83 7.74
CA PRO A 108 -21.42 14.69 6.75
C PRO A 108 -20.92 14.22 5.38
N PHE A 109 -19.66 14.47 5.04
CA PHE A 109 -19.05 14.02 3.78
C PHE A 109 -18.53 12.57 3.85
N LEU A 110 -18.48 11.95 5.03
CA LEU A 110 -17.94 10.61 5.23
C LEU A 110 -18.56 9.56 4.29
N PRO A 111 -19.89 9.48 4.10
CA PRO A 111 -20.49 8.50 3.19
C PRO A 111 -19.94 8.62 1.77
N PHE A 112 -19.83 9.85 1.24
CA PHE A 112 -19.29 10.12 -0.08
C PHE A 112 -17.81 9.75 -0.19
N VAL A 113 -17.02 10.06 0.84
CA VAL A 113 -15.59 9.69 0.90
C VAL A 113 -15.42 8.17 0.88
N LEU A 114 -16.16 7.43 1.70
CA LEU A 114 -16.11 5.97 1.75
C LEU A 114 -16.53 5.35 0.41
N LEU A 115 -17.59 5.87 -0.21
CA LEU A 115 -18.08 5.42 -1.50
C LEU A 115 -17.05 5.64 -2.62
N LYS A 116 -16.42 6.82 -2.66
CA LYS A 116 -15.34 7.13 -3.61
C LYS A 116 -14.15 6.19 -3.47
N ILE A 117 -13.75 5.89 -2.23
CA ILE A 117 -12.66 4.93 -1.94
C ILE A 117 -13.03 3.54 -2.44
N TYR A 118 -14.26 3.08 -2.17
CA TYR A 118 -14.75 1.78 -2.63
C TYR A 118 -14.70 1.66 -4.16
N TYR A 119 -15.26 2.62 -4.89
CA TYR A 119 -15.27 2.58 -6.36
C TYR A 119 -13.87 2.63 -6.95
N THR A 120 -13.00 3.49 -6.41
CA THR A 120 -11.60 3.59 -6.84
C THR A 120 -10.87 2.27 -6.60
N HIS A 121 -11.04 1.67 -5.43
CA HIS A 121 -10.45 0.38 -5.09
C HIS A 121 -10.91 -0.72 -6.06
N LYS A 122 -12.22 -0.79 -6.35
CA LYS A 122 -12.79 -1.79 -7.27
C LYS A 122 -12.30 -1.59 -8.70
N LYS A 123 -12.17 -0.34 -9.16
CA LYS A 123 -11.61 0.00 -10.47
C LYS A 123 -10.15 -0.46 -10.59
N LEU A 124 -9.32 -0.14 -9.59
CA LEU A 124 -7.91 -0.55 -9.56
C LEU A 124 -7.77 -2.08 -9.46
N ALA A 125 -8.61 -2.76 -8.68
CA ALA A 125 -8.61 -4.22 -8.60
C ALA A 125 -8.94 -4.85 -9.97
N LYS A 126 -9.95 -4.33 -10.69
CA LYS A 126 -10.27 -4.78 -12.05
C LYS A 126 -9.12 -4.54 -13.03
N GLN A 127 -8.46 -3.38 -12.96
CA GLN A 127 -7.32 -3.07 -13.80
C GLN A 127 -6.15 -4.02 -13.54
N TYR A 128 -5.82 -4.26 -12.27
CA TYR A 128 -4.78 -5.21 -11.89
C TYR A 128 -5.06 -6.61 -12.43
N GLN A 129 -6.31 -7.10 -12.33
CA GLN A 129 -6.69 -8.40 -12.90
C GLN A 129 -6.54 -8.45 -14.42
N LYS A 130 -6.76 -7.34 -15.13
CA LYS A 130 -6.50 -7.26 -16.58
C LYS A 130 -5.00 -7.31 -16.89
N GLU A 131 -4.20 -6.58 -16.13
CA GLU A 131 -2.73 -6.56 -16.28
C GLU A 131 -2.10 -7.91 -15.95
N LEU A 132 -2.65 -8.67 -15.00
CA LEU A 132 -2.18 -10.03 -14.72
C LEU A 132 -2.32 -10.99 -15.91
N LYS A 133 -3.32 -10.76 -16.80
CA LYS A 133 -3.48 -11.57 -18.02
C LYS A 133 -2.36 -11.33 -19.02
N THR A 134 -1.86 -10.09 -19.11
CA THR A 134 -0.79 -9.72 -20.06
C THR A 134 0.60 -9.82 -19.44
N LYS A 135 0.72 -9.67 -18.11
CA LYS A 135 1.96 -9.63 -17.36
C LYS A 135 1.86 -10.53 -16.11
N PRO A 136 1.97 -11.86 -16.26
CA PRO A 136 1.80 -12.80 -15.15
C PRO A 136 2.81 -12.60 -14.00
N TYR A 137 4.00 -12.09 -14.30
CA TYR A 137 5.04 -11.81 -13.30
C TYR A 137 4.62 -10.77 -12.24
N LEU A 138 3.62 -9.94 -12.53
CA LEU A 138 3.02 -9.00 -11.58
C LEU A 138 2.16 -9.68 -10.49
N LYS A 139 1.94 -11.00 -10.60
CA LYS A 139 1.17 -11.76 -9.63
C LYS A 139 1.89 -11.75 -8.29
N LEU A 140 1.24 -11.11 -7.32
CA LEU A 140 1.76 -10.98 -5.98
C LEU A 140 1.55 -12.29 -5.22
N PRO A 141 2.55 -12.78 -4.47
CA PRO A 141 2.42 -14.01 -3.71
C PRO A 141 1.33 -13.87 -2.61
N PRO A 142 0.84 -15.00 -2.07
CA PRO A 142 -0.02 -15.01 -0.89
C PRO A 142 0.61 -14.23 0.27
N LEU A 143 -0.22 -13.58 1.09
CA LEU A 143 0.25 -12.74 2.19
C LEU A 143 1.07 -13.55 3.24
N SER A 144 0.78 -14.85 3.37
CA SER A 144 1.52 -15.80 4.21
C SER A 144 2.99 -16.00 3.80
N ASN A 145 3.33 -15.76 2.53
CA ASN A 145 4.65 -16.05 1.99
C ASN A 145 5.61 -14.87 2.15
N TYR A 146 5.15 -13.73 2.68
CA TYR A 146 6.00 -12.59 2.96
C TYR A 146 6.75 -12.81 4.27
N ASP A 147 8.07 -12.56 4.26
CA ASP A 147 8.96 -12.77 5.41
C ASP A 147 8.49 -12.01 6.66
N ASP A 148 7.92 -10.83 6.47
CA ASP A 148 7.47 -9.91 7.52
C ASP A 148 6.01 -10.08 7.92
N TYR A 149 5.28 -11.04 7.34
CA TYR A 149 3.85 -11.17 7.59
C TYR A 149 3.53 -11.51 9.04
N LYS A 150 4.27 -12.46 9.64
CA LYS A 150 4.03 -12.89 11.02
C LYS A 150 4.31 -11.78 12.04
N SER A 151 5.35 -10.98 11.81
CA SER A 151 5.76 -9.90 12.72
C SER A 151 4.98 -8.61 12.49
N GLU A 152 4.91 -8.14 11.24
CA GLU A 152 4.38 -6.82 10.89
C GLU A 152 3.00 -6.87 10.23
N GLY A 153 2.76 -7.87 9.37
CA GLY A 153 1.49 -8.01 8.65
C GLY A 153 0.30 -8.25 9.58
N ILE A 154 0.41 -9.22 10.49
CA ILE A 154 -0.60 -9.51 11.52
C ILE A 154 -0.83 -8.30 12.42
N LYS A 155 0.25 -7.64 12.86
CA LYS A 155 0.19 -6.41 13.65
C LYS A 155 -0.58 -5.31 12.92
N ASN A 156 -0.36 -5.13 11.62
CA ASN A 156 -1.09 -4.16 10.80
C ASN A 156 -2.58 -4.51 10.64
N GLN A 157 -2.93 -5.79 10.52
CA GLN A 157 -4.34 -6.23 10.50
C GLN A 157 -5.04 -6.00 11.85
N ASN A 158 -4.29 -6.03 12.95
CA ASN A 158 -4.82 -5.74 14.28
C ASN A 158 -4.90 -4.24 14.61
N THR A 159 -4.48 -3.35 13.70
CA THR A 159 -4.56 -1.90 13.92
C THR A 159 -6.01 -1.42 14.06
N TYR A 160 -6.18 -0.37 14.86
CA TYR A 160 -7.48 0.26 15.09
C TYR A 160 -8.19 0.67 13.79
N SER A 161 -7.45 1.26 12.83
CA SER A 161 -8.00 1.61 11.51
C SER A 161 -8.48 0.37 10.74
N TYR A 162 -7.70 -0.72 10.76
CA TYR A 162 -8.09 -1.93 10.05
C TYR A 162 -9.35 -2.57 10.64
N LYS A 163 -9.43 -2.69 11.97
CA LYS A 163 -10.60 -3.20 12.71
C LYS A 163 -11.87 -2.39 12.41
N ILE A 164 -11.80 -1.06 12.41
CA ILE A 164 -12.92 -0.18 12.02
C ILE A 164 -13.38 -0.48 10.59
N GLY A 165 -12.44 -0.55 9.66
CA GLY A 165 -12.77 -0.80 8.26
C GLY A 165 -13.41 -2.16 8.00
N GLN A 166 -12.94 -3.20 8.70
CA GLN A 166 -13.61 -4.52 8.68
C GLN A 166 -15.03 -4.43 9.23
N ALA A 167 -15.22 -3.74 10.34
CA ALA A 167 -16.53 -3.54 10.93
C ALA A 167 -17.47 -2.73 10.01
N LEU A 168 -16.97 -1.71 9.30
CA LEU A 168 -17.72 -0.96 8.29
C LEU A 168 -18.18 -1.86 7.14
N ILE A 169 -17.28 -2.69 6.59
CA ILE A 169 -17.63 -3.64 5.53
C ILE A 169 -18.68 -4.64 6.01
N HIS A 170 -18.53 -5.15 7.23
CA HIS A 170 -19.50 -6.07 7.82
C HIS A 170 -20.86 -5.40 8.06
N ALA A 171 -20.87 -4.15 8.52
CA ALA A 171 -22.08 -3.36 8.70
C ALA A 171 -22.82 -3.14 7.38
N GLN A 172 -22.08 -2.77 6.33
CA GLN A 172 -22.63 -2.59 4.99
C GLN A 172 -23.20 -3.90 4.43
N LYS A 173 -22.54 -5.04 4.63
CA LYS A 173 -23.04 -6.35 4.17
C LYS A 173 -24.33 -6.77 4.90
N ASN A 174 -24.47 -6.38 6.16
CA ASN A 174 -25.62 -6.73 7.01
C ASN A 174 -26.52 -5.52 7.29
N TRP A 175 -26.55 -4.53 6.38
CA TRP A 175 -27.26 -3.28 6.62
C TRP A 175 -28.75 -3.52 6.91
N TYR A 176 -29.36 -4.47 6.19
CA TYR A 176 -30.75 -4.92 6.33
C TYR A 176 -31.05 -5.70 7.63
N LYS A 177 -30.01 -6.15 8.36
CA LYS A 177 -30.11 -6.81 9.68
C LYS A 177 -29.70 -5.88 10.84
N GLY A 178 -29.69 -4.57 10.61
CA GLY A 178 -29.22 -3.61 11.61
C GLY A 178 -27.70 -3.61 11.80
N GLY A 179 -26.92 -3.95 10.77
CA GLY A 179 -25.46 -4.03 10.82
C GLY A 179 -24.77 -2.76 11.36
N TYR A 180 -25.36 -1.58 11.17
CA TYR A 180 -24.84 -0.33 11.71
C TYR A 180 -25.05 -0.16 13.23
N ILE A 181 -26.09 -0.78 13.80
CA ILE A 181 -26.28 -0.84 15.26
C ILE A 181 -25.16 -1.67 15.89
N PHE A 182 -24.85 -2.83 15.29
CA PHE A 182 -23.71 -3.66 15.69
C PHE A 182 -22.37 -2.94 15.49
N PHE A 183 -22.24 -2.17 14.40
CA PHE A 183 -21.07 -1.33 14.17
C PHE A 183 -20.86 -0.31 15.30
N ALA A 184 -21.90 0.40 15.72
CA ALA A 184 -21.80 1.35 16.82
C ALA A 184 -21.36 0.68 18.13
N LYS A 185 -21.87 -0.53 18.45
CA LYS A 185 -21.41 -1.33 19.59
C LYS A 185 -19.93 -1.70 19.48
N LYS A 186 -19.49 -2.22 18.32
CA LYS A 186 -18.07 -2.54 18.06
C LYS A 186 -17.16 -1.33 18.14
N LEU A 187 -17.60 -0.19 17.61
CA LEU A 187 -16.83 1.06 17.64
C LEU A 187 -16.58 1.51 19.08
N LYS A 188 -17.59 1.44 19.96
CA LYS A 188 -17.41 1.73 21.41
C LYS A 188 -16.37 0.80 22.05
N SER A 189 -16.42 -0.50 21.73
CA SER A 189 -15.43 -1.47 22.20
C SER A 189 -14.02 -1.16 21.70
N PHE A 190 -13.85 -0.86 20.41
CA PHE A 190 -12.54 -0.49 19.84
C PHE A 190 -11.99 0.80 20.45
N ILE A 191 -12.85 1.80 20.72
CA ILE A 191 -12.43 3.04 21.39
C ILE A 191 -11.93 2.76 22.80
N LYS A 192 -12.60 1.86 23.54
CA LYS A 192 -12.17 1.44 24.88
C LYS A 192 -10.83 0.71 24.83
N GLU A 193 -10.67 -0.25 23.92
CA GLU A 193 -9.40 -0.98 23.70
C GLU A 193 -8.25 -0.01 23.36
N TYR A 194 -8.49 0.94 22.44
CA TYR A 194 -7.50 1.93 22.04
C TYR A 194 -7.08 2.83 23.19
N LYS A 195 -8.03 3.29 24.02
CA LYS A 195 -7.70 4.11 25.21
C LYS A 195 -6.90 3.33 26.26
N ASN A 196 -7.19 2.05 26.44
CA ASN A 196 -6.46 1.21 27.39
C ASN A 196 -5.03 0.92 26.93
N ASN A 197 -4.82 0.69 25.64
CA ASN A 197 -3.48 0.44 25.07
C ASN A 197 -2.60 1.70 24.96
N GLN A 198 -3.14 2.88 25.29
CA GLN A 198 -2.41 4.16 25.30
C GLN A 198 -2.09 4.62 26.73
N LYS A 199 -2.60 3.93 27.75
CA LYS A 199 -2.18 4.07 29.15
C LYS A 199 -1.01 3.14 29.42
#